data_AF-D2S410-F1
#
_entry.id   AF-D2S410-F1
#
_cell.length_a   1.000
_cell.length_b   1.000
_cell.length_c   1.000
_cell.angle_alpha   90.00
_cell.angle_beta   90.00
_cell.angle_gamma   90.00
#
_symmetry.space_group_name_H-M   'P 1'
#
loop_
_entity.id
_entity.type
_entity.pdbx_description
1 polymer ?
#
loop_
_entity_poly.entity_id
_entity_poly.type
_entity_poly.pdbx_seq_one_letter_code
_entity_poly.pdbx_strand_id
1 'polypeptide(L)'
;MSTDLLSAPPSPAVGPRARHRAHQGSRLVVPRRSGDPVVVGLVHLLCLGLVVLGARAEFLRNSIRLDEAQSLWQTNHSYGELLRIIAEDVHVPLYHVLLRTWRLVLGPDVETARLLSLVFLLAAVPVFYAVARKVLSTPWALFALVLFSCSPFLQWYGNEARMYSMLVLVTLVSQYFFLTLVATDRTTAWAGYAAAAVVGVYTHYFFAFVLVAQGVYVLLMWRRLPRTTIVKMAGVAGLVGAAYLPWFLYFRSQGSASETRPNLPEPSSVDYSNVYSQFLFGFQSDTINTVLVSTWPLLVLAALASVRVGVRLDRATAYLVVAAFVPVLLAFVVSHLVTPFFLSRYMIAALPALLLVVVRFSSSLTRPVARVLAAVLLAVTVLGTVVQAANPETPVDEDYRTAAQLVAGGATPQDVVVLSSSFTVYPFEYYYDGDARVATLPLWDREGSAPAFDPAQLPEQVESLTEGHRYVYLLLSYDQGYEEDVFQHFQRNFEQTAVHEPSPGLRLLVYRVGYSELLPAGELDGVGD
;
A
#
# COMPACT_ATOMS: atom_id res chain seq x y z
N MET A 1 -55.20 -19.97 90.68
CA MET A 1 -55.33 -20.95 89.58
C MET A 1 -55.69 -20.14 88.35
N SER A 2 -54.76 -19.43 87.73
CA SER A 2 -53.60 -19.90 86.96
C SER A 2 -54.02 -20.46 85.61
N THR A 3 -53.24 -20.08 84.59
CA THR A 3 -53.24 -20.41 83.16
C THR A 3 -53.96 -19.40 82.25
N ASP A 4 -53.40 -18.92 81.15
CA ASP A 4 -52.02 -18.71 80.68
C ASP A 4 -52.21 -18.06 79.30
N LEU A 5 -51.75 -16.82 79.12
CA LEU A 5 -51.71 -16.17 77.81
C LEU A 5 -50.50 -16.72 77.05
N LEU A 6 -50.72 -17.66 76.12
CA LEU A 6 -49.68 -18.13 75.21
C LEU A 6 -49.73 -17.37 73.88
N SER A 7 -48.55 -16.87 73.55
CA SER A 7 -48.15 -16.04 72.43
C SER A 7 -48.29 -16.72 71.06
N ALA A 8 -48.57 -15.89 70.05
CA ALA A 8 -48.69 -16.28 68.65
C ALA A 8 -47.37 -16.82 68.05
N PRO A 9 -47.44 -17.79 67.12
CA PRO A 9 -46.26 -18.31 66.42
C PRO A 9 -45.76 -17.35 65.31
N PRO A 10 -44.48 -17.44 64.93
CA PRO A 10 -43.84 -16.49 64.01
C PRO A 10 -44.26 -16.73 62.54
N SER A 11 -44.37 -15.65 61.77
CA SER A 11 -44.55 -15.66 60.31
C SER A 11 -43.46 -16.44 59.59
N PRO A 12 -43.80 -17.30 58.61
CA PRO A 12 -42.80 -17.96 57.78
C PRO A 12 -42.18 -17.00 56.76
N ALA A 13 -40.88 -17.24 56.55
CA ALA A 13 -39.93 -16.45 55.79
C ALA A 13 -40.33 -16.19 54.32
N VAL A 14 -39.99 -14.98 53.88
CA VAL A 14 -39.99 -14.56 52.47
C VAL A 14 -39.00 -15.42 51.69
N GLY A 15 -39.51 -16.30 50.83
CA GLY A 15 -38.72 -17.08 49.88
C GLY A 15 -37.98 -16.19 48.86
N PRO A 16 -36.78 -16.60 48.42
CA PRO A 16 -35.97 -15.78 47.52
C PRO A 16 -36.62 -15.71 46.13
N ARG A 17 -37.02 -14.50 45.73
CA ARG A 17 -37.45 -14.17 44.38
C ARG A 17 -36.43 -14.69 43.36
N ALA A 18 -36.93 -15.50 42.43
CA ALA A 18 -36.23 -15.94 41.24
C ALA A 18 -35.57 -14.74 40.54
N ARG A 19 -34.24 -14.70 40.57
CA ARG A 19 -33.44 -13.73 39.83
C ARG A 19 -33.71 -13.96 38.34
N HIS A 20 -34.41 -13.03 37.71
CA HIS A 20 -34.32 -12.81 36.27
C HIS A 20 -32.83 -12.74 35.91
N ARG A 21 -32.34 -13.78 35.23
CA ARG A 21 -31.06 -13.76 34.51
C ARG A 21 -31.21 -12.74 33.37
N ALA A 22 -30.98 -11.47 33.69
CA ALA A 22 -30.70 -10.47 32.70
C ALA A 22 -29.47 -10.93 31.91
N HIS A 23 -29.62 -11.05 30.59
CA HIS A 23 -28.52 -11.18 29.66
C HIS A 23 -27.53 -10.02 29.87
N GLN A 24 -26.53 -10.22 30.74
CA GLN A 24 -25.33 -9.41 30.75
C GLN A 24 -24.48 -9.81 29.54
N GLY A 25 -24.92 -9.36 28.37
CA GLY A 25 -24.00 -9.19 27.25
C GLY A 25 -22.92 -8.23 27.71
N SER A 26 -21.67 -8.68 27.73
CA SER A 26 -20.49 -7.86 28.03
C SER A 26 -20.53 -6.59 27.17
N ARG A 27 -21.03 -5.49 27.75
CA ARG A 27 -20.91 -4.16 27.16
C ARG A 27 -19.42 -3.90 26.99
N LEU A 28 -19.04 -3.30 25.86
CA LEU A 28 -17.69 -2.76 25.64
C LEU A 28 -17.37 -1.79 26.79
N VAL A 29 -16.72 -2.26 27.86
CA VAL A 29 -16.25 -1.42 28.95
C VAL A 29 -14.89 -0.89 28.52
N VAL A 30 -14.90 0.17 27.70
CA VAL A 30 -13.72 1.01 27.49
C VAL A 30 -13.65 1.99 28.66
N PRO A 31 -12.54 2.07 29.42
CA PRO A 31 -12.43 3.02 30.53
C PRO A 31 -12.53 4.46 30.01
N ARG A 32 -13.50 5.18 30.55
CA ARG A 32 -13.97 6.53 30.15
C ARG A 32 -13.05 7.70 30.52
N ARG A 33 -11.82 7.49 30.98
CA ARG A 33 -10.92 8.62 31.25
C ARG A 33 -10.49 9.22 29.92
N SER A 34 -11.18 10.28 29.49
CA SER A 34 -10.67 11.22 28.50
C SER A 34 -9.27 11.62 28.98
N GLY A 35 -8.26 11.36 28.16
CA GLY A 35 -6.93 11.90 28.45
C GLY A 35 -7.00 13.42 28.46
N ASP A 36 -5.99 14.04 29.06
CA ASP A 36 -5.84 15.49 29.00
C ASP A 36 -5.94 15.94 27.53
N PRO A 37 -6.92 16.80 27.17
CA PRO A 37 -7.11 17.23 25.79
C PRO A 37 -5.88 17.93 25.22
N VAL A 38 -5.07 18.58 26.07
CA VAL A 38 -3.81 19.21 25.66
C VAL A 38 -2.81 18.14 25.22
N VAL A 39 -2.62 17.10 26.03
CA VAL A 39 -1.72 15.98 25.69
C VAL A 39 -2.18 15.28 24.42
N VAL A 40 -3.49 15.04 24.27
CA VAL A 40 -4.05 14.46 23.04
C VAL A 40 -3.74 15.35 21.85
N GLY A 41 -4.00 16.66 21.93
CA GLY A 41 -3.72 17.62 20.87
C GLY A 41 -2.24 17.67 20.49
N LEU A 42 -1.34 17.75 21.47
CA LEU A 42 0.12 17.77 21.24
C LEU A 42 0.62 16.51 20.55
N VAL A 43 0.12 15.32 20.93
CA VAL A 43 0.51 14.07 20.26
C VAL A 43 -0.01 14.02 18.82
N HIS A 44 -1.21 14.53 18.54
CA HIS A 44 -1.71 14.63 17.15
C HIS A 44 -0.85 15.57 16.32
N LEU A 45 -0.50 16.75 16.85
CA LEU A 45 0.37 17.70 16.16
C LEU A 45 1.76 17.10 15.91
N LEU A 46 2.33 16.39 16.88
CA LEU A 46 3.58 15.65 16.70
C LEU A 46 3.46 14.62 15.59
N CYS A 47 2.42 13.79 15.61
CA CYS A 47 2.20 12.74 14.61
C CYS A 47 2.02 13.32 13.19
N LEU A 48 1.24 14.39 13.05
CA LEU A 48 1.09 15.11 11.78
C LEU A 48 2.43 15.71 11.33
N GLY A 49 3.18 16.32 12.24
CA GLY A 49 4.51 16.86 11.95
C GLY A 49 5.50 15.79 11.48
N LEU A 50 5.48 14.60 12.08
CA LEU A 50 6.32 13.47 11.67
C LEU A 50 5.96 12.96 10.27
N VAL A 51 4.67 12.86 9.94
CA VAL A 51 4.20 12.49 8.60
C VAL A 51 4.63 13.53 7.56
N VAL A 52 4.44 14.83 7.84
CA VAL A 52 4.85 15.91 6.93
C VAL A 52 6.36 15.97 6.76
N LEU A 53 7.14 15.78 7.83
CA LEU A 53 8.60 15.80 7.76
C LEU A 53 9.14 14.62 6.95
N GLY A 54 8.59 13.42 7.17
CA GLY A 54 8.90 12.23 6.36
C GLY A 54 8.59 12.46 4.89
N ALA A 55 7.39 12.95 4.59
CA ALA A 55 6.96 13.29 3.24
C ALA A 55 7.88 14.27 2.53
N ARG A 56 8.26 15.35 3.23
CA ARG A 56 9.17 16.35 2.68
C ARG A 56 10.54 15.77 2.35
N ALA A 57 11.06 14.88 3.20
CA ALA A 57 12.35 14.24 2.95
C ALA A 57 12.30 13.35 1.69
N GLU A 58 11.22 12.57 1.53
CA GLU A 58 10.99 11.70 0.37
C GLU A 58 10.84 12.52 -0.92
N PHE A 59 10.04 13.60 -0.91
CA PHE A 59 9.76 14.39 -2.11
C PHE A 59 11.02 15.08 -2.66
N LEU A 60 11.94 15.47 -1.79
CA LEU A 60 13.17 16.14 -2.18
C LEU A 60 14.25 15.18 -2.70
N ARG A 61 14.19 13.92 -2.29
CA ARG A 61 15.24 12.94 -2.58
C ARG A 61 14.92 12.09 -3.81
N ASN A 62 13.70 11.59 -3.90
CA ASN A 62 13.43 10.49 -4.81
C ASN A 62 12.93 10.99 -6.17
N SER A 63 13.34 10.27 -7.21
CA SER A 63 12.81 10.46 -8.55
C SER A 63 11.35 9.95 -8.65
N ILE A 64 10.70 10.13 -9.80
CA ILE A 64 9.35 9.61 -10.03
C ILE A 64 9.40 8.08 -10.13
N ARG A 65 8.54 7.39 -9.37
CA ARG A 65 8.41 5.93 -9.44
C ARG A 65 7.59 5.55 -10.67
N LEU A 66 7.81 4.35 -11.21
CA LEU A 66 7.09 3.83 -12.38
C LEU A 66 5.55 3.94 -12.22
N ASP A 67 5.07 3.50 -11.08
CA ASP A 67 3.66 3.52 -10.67
C ASP A 67 3.05 4.95 -10.61
N GLU A 68 3.87 5.94 -10.25
CA GLU A 68 3.49 7.34 -10.23
C GLU A 68 3.48 7.92 -11.64
N ALA A 69 4.49 7.60 -12.45
CA ALA A 69 4.57 8.02 -13.84
C ALA A 69 3.36 7.51 -14.65
N GLN A 70 2.95 6.26 -14.44
CA GLN A 70 1.72 5.71 -15.02
C GLN A 70 0.48 6.49 -14.57
N SER A 71 0.38 6.83 -13.29
CA SER A 71 -0.76 7.60 -12.75
C SER A 71 -0.82 9.03 -13.32
N LEU A 72 0.34 9.67 -13.53
CA LEU A 72 0.43 10.97 -14.19
C LEU A 72 0.05 10.89 -15.67
N TRP A 73 0.54 9.89 -16.39
CA TRP A 73 0.19 9.66 -17.79
C TRP A 73 -1.31 9.41 -17.97
N GLN A 74 -1.90 8.53 -17.16
CA GLN A 74 -3.35 8.26 -17.17
C GLN A 74 -4.15 9.55 -16.96
N THR A 75 -3.71 10.40 -16.03
CA THR A 75 -4.43 11.64 -15.67
C THR A 75 -4.18 12.81 -16.62
N ASN A 76 -3.27 12.69 -17.60
CA ASN A 76 -3.08 13.67 -18.68
C ASN A 76 -4.18 13.58 -19.76
N HIS A 77 -5.02 12.54 -19.74
CA HIS A 77 -6.09 12.34 -20.72
C HIS A 77 -7.40 13.04 -20.34
N SER A 78 -8.40 13.05 -21.23
CA SER A 78 -9.75 13.51 -20.91
C SER A 78 -10.41 12.60 -19.86
N TYR A 79 -11.48 13.04 -19.17
CA TYR A 79 -12.16 12.16 -18.20
C TYR A 79 -12.72 10.88 -18.82
N GLY A 80 -13.29 10.96 -20.03
CA GLY A 80 -13.82 9.76 -20.72
C GLY A 80 -12.71 8.78 -21.05
N GLU A 81 -11.59 9.30 -21.56
CA GLU A 81 -10.42 8.50 -21.91
C GLU A 81 -9.72 7.93 -20.68
N LEU A 82 -9.60 8.71 -19.60
CA LEU A 82 -9.12 8.23 -18.31
C LEU A 82 -9.97 7.04 -17.83
N LEU A 83 -11.31 7.14 -17.88
CA LEU A 83 -12.17 6.03 -17.46
C LEU A 83 -11.98 4.79 -18.33
N ARG A 84 -11.81 4.95 -19.65
CA ARG A 84 -11.48 3.86 -20.57
C ARG A 84 -10.16 3.19 -20.19
N ILE A 85 -9.08 3.95 -20.09
CA ILE A 85 -7.74 3.46 -19.71
C ILE A 85 -7.79 2.73 -18.37
N ILE A 86 -8.45 3.30 -17.35
CA ILE A 86 -8.58 2.68 -16.02
C ILE A 86 -9.41 1.39 -16.05
N ALA A 87 -10.39 1.28 -16.96
CA ALA A 87 -11.18 0.06 -17.16
C ALA A 87 -10.44 -1.00 -17.99
N GLU A 88 -9.50 -0.60 -18.84
CA GLU A 88 -8.54 -1.48 -19.52
C GLU A 88 -7.39 -1.90 -18.60
N ASP A 89 -7.21 -1.24 -17.46
CA ASP A 89 -6.24 -1.56 -16.42
C ASP A 89 -6.93 -2.23 -15.20
N VAL A 90 -6.14 -2.64 -14.20
CA VAL A 90 -6.57 -3.31 -12.98
C VAL A 90 -7.01 -2.34 -11.87
N HIS A 91 -7.52 -1.15 -12.22
CA HIS A 91 -7.87 -0.11 -11.25
C HIS A 91 -9.36 0.27 -11.25
N VAL A 92 -9.74 1.07 -10.26
CA VAL A 92 -11.06 1.68 -10.08
C VAL A 92 -10.93 3.20 -10.12
N PRO A 93 -11.97 3.93 -10.55
CA PRO A 93 -11.77 5.27 -11.09
C PRO A 93 -11.59 6.36 -10.03
N LEU A 94 -12.03 6.16 -8.79
CA LEU A 94 -12.20 7.28 -7.86
C LEU A 94 -10.90 8.03 -7.58
N TYR A 95 -9.83 7.32 -7.27
CA TYR A 95 -8.54 7.97 -6.99
C TYR A 95 -8.03 8.73 -8.21
N HIS A 96 -8.08 8.14 -9.40
CA HIS A 96 -7.55 8.75 -10.61
C HIS A 96 -8.39 9.96 -11.07
N VAL A 97 -9.72 9.91 -10.89
CA VAL A 97 -10.60 11.06 -11.15
C VAL A 97 -10.29 12.21 -10.20
N LEU A 98 -10.07 11.92 -8.91
CA LEU A 98 -9.64 12.91 -7.94
C LEU A 98 -8.25 13.47 -8.27
N LEU A 99 -7.30 12.61 -8.61
CA LEU A 99 -5.94 12.99 -8.98
C LEU A 99 -5.91 13.89 -10.21
N ARG A 100 -6.67 13.55 -11.26
CA ARG A 100 -6.81 14.40 -12.44
C ARG A 100 -7.35 15.78 -12.07
N THR A 101 -8.43 15.82 -11.30
CA THR A 101 -9.06 17.08 -10.88
C THR A 101 -8.11 17.92 -10.02
N TRP A 102 -7.36 17.26 -9.13
CA TRP A 102 -6.33 17.87 -8.29
C TRP A 102 -5.21 18.49 -9.13
N ARG A 103 -4.66 17.75 -10.10
CA ARG A 103 -3.60 18.22 -11.00
C ARG A 103 -4.05 19.36 -11.91
N LEU A 104 -5.30 19.35 -12.37
CA LEU A 104 -5.86 20.47 -13.14
C LEU A 104 -5.90 21.78 -12.35
N VAL A 105 -6.11 21.72 -11.04
CA VAL A 105 -6.27 22.91 -10.19
C VAL A 105 -4.94 23.38 -9.61
N LEU A 106 -4.04 22.46 -9.26
CA LEU A 106 -2.85 22.77 -8.47
C LEU A 106 -1.52 22.63 -9.23
N GLY A 107 -1.48 21.90 -10.34
CA GLY A 107 -0.26 21.69 -11.12
C GLY A 107 -0.09 20.26 -11.62
N PRO A 108 0.61 20.05 -12.75
CA PRO A 108 0.78 18.73 -13.36
C PRO A 108 1.94 17.91 -12.76
N ASP A 109 2.78 18.50 -11.93
CA ASP A 109 4.02 17.90 -11.40
C ASP A 109 3.78 16.75 -10.41
N VAL A 110 4.80 15.91 -10.24
CA VAL A 110 4.77 14.73 -9.37
C VAL A 110 4.63 15.10 -7.90
N GLU A 111 5.23 16.21 -7.45
CA GLU A 111 5.10 16.69 -6.08
C GLU A 111 3.64 17.04 -5.76
N THR A 112 2.97 17.76 -6.66
CA THR A 112 1.53 18.05 -6.57
C THR A 112 0.70 16.78 -6.56
N ALA A 113 1.03 15.78 -7.38
CA ALA A 113 0.35 14.49 -7.38
C ALA A 113 0.51 13.75 -6.04
N ARG A 114 1.73 13.70 -5.49
CA ARG A 114 2.03 13.09 -4.18
C ARG A 114 1.33 13.80 -3.03
N LEU A 115 1.12 15.12 -3.10
CA LEU A 115 0.40 15.88 -2.08
C LEU A 115 -1.04 15.37 -1.88
N LEU A 116 -1.72 14.90 -2.94
CA LEU A 116 -3.07 14.33 -2.79
C LEU A 116 -3.04 13.09 -1.89
N SER A 117 -2.09 12.18 -2.14
CA SER A 117 -1.90 10.99 -1.31
C SER A 117 -1.52 11.34 0.13
N LEU A 118 -0.68 12.35 0.32
CA LEU A 118 -0.30 12.84 1.64
C LEU A 118 -1.51 13.39 2.40
N VAL A 119 -2.40 14.14 1.75
CA VAL A 119 -3.64 14.64 2.37
C VAL A 119 -4.48 13.49 2.93
N PHE A 120 -4.62 12.40 2.19
CA PHE A 120 -5.35 11.23 2.68
C PHE A 120 -4.66 10.57 3.88
N LEU A 121 -3.33 10.47 3.90
CA LEU A 121 -2.60 9.94 5.05
C LEU A 121 -2.73 10.86 6.28
N LEU A 122 -2.63 12.18 6.10
CA LEU A 122 -2.82 13.15 7.18
C LEU A 122 -4.24 13.09 7.74
N ALA A 123 -5.26 12.94 6.88
CA ALA A 123 -6.64 12.72 7.30
C ALA A 123 -6.82 11.37 8.04
N ALA A 124 -6.03 10.34 7.70
CA ALA A 124 -6.09 9.04 8.37
C ALA A 124 -5.59 9.10 9.82
N VAL A 125 -4.67 10.01 10.17
CA VAL A 125 -4.12 10.15 11.54
C VAL A 125 -5.20 10.33 12.62
N PRO A 126 -6.08 11.35 12.58
CA PRO A 126 -7.14 11.51 13.58
C PRO A 126 -8.18 10.37 13.55
N VAL A 127 -8.47 9.81 12.37
CA VAL A 127 -9.42 8.69 12.24
C VAL A 127 -8.85 7.41 12.86
N PHE A 128 -7.57 7.13 12.67
CA PHE A 128 -6.87 6.03 13.32
C PHE A 128 -6.96 6.14 14.84
N TYR A 129 -6.70 7.31 15.41
CA TYR A 129 -6.88 7.54 16.85
C TYR A 129 -8.33 7.28 17.29
N ALA A 130 -9.31 7.72 16.51
CA ALA A 130 -10.73 7.51 16.81
C ALA A 130 -11.11 6.02 16.80
N VAL A 131 -10.55 5.21 15.89
CA VAL A 131 -10.67 3.75 15.88
C VAL A 131 -9.98 3.14 17.09
N ALA A 132 -8.72 3.53 17.35
CA ALA A 132 -7.92 3.06 18.48
C ALA A 132 -8.63 3.27 19.81
N ARG A 133 -9.30 4.42 19.99
CA ARG A 133 -10.07 4.76 21.20
C ARG A 133 -11.30 3.88 21.45
N LYS A 134 -11.78 3.12 20.45
CA LYS A 134 -12.85 2.14 20.64
C LYS A 134 -12.35 0.83 21.24
N VAL A 135 -11.04 0.56 21.17
CA VAL A 135 -10.46 -0.75 21.47
C VAL A 135 -9.30 -0.69 22.49
N LEU A 136 -8.73 0.49 22.71
CA LEU A 136 -7.62 0.75 23.63
C LEU A 136 -7.97 1.84 24.65
N SER A 137 -7.23 1.89 25.75
CA SER A 137 -7.25 3.05 26.66
C SER A 137 -6.51 4.23 26.06
N THR A 138 -6.71 5.44 26.58
CA THR A 138 -6.13 6.67 26.02
C THR A 138 -4.62 6.60 25.81
N PRO A 139 -3.79 6.19 26.79
CA PRO A 139 -2.34 6.16 26.60
C PRO A 139 -1.92 5.18 25.50
N TRP A 140 -2.55 4.00 25.45
CA TRP A 140 -2.24 2.98 24.43
C TRP A 140 -2.76 3.37 23.04
N ALA A 141 -3.87 4.11 22.95
CA ALA A 141 -4.35 4.67 21.69
C ALA A 141 -3.42 5.77 21.15
N LEU A 142 -2.87 6.62 22.03
CA LEU A 142 -1.86 7.61 21.66
C LEU A 142 -0.55 6.94 21.24
N PHE A 143 -0.13 5.90 21.96
CA PHE A 143 1.03 5.10 21.56
C PHE A 143 0.85 4.43 20.20
N ALA A 144 -0.31 3.82 19.95
CA ALA A 144 -0.64 3.26 18.65
C ALA A 144 -0.62 4.31 17.53
N LEU A 145 -1.08 5.54 17.81
CA LEU A 145 -1.05 6.66 16.87
C LEU A 145 0.38 7.06 16.50
N VAL A 146 1.29 7.06 17.48
CA VAL A 146 2.72 7.29 17.23
C VAL A 146 3.30 6.18 16.35
N LEU A 147 3.02 4.90 16.64
CA LEU A 147 3.47 3.79 15.79
C LEU A 147 2.91 3.89 14.37
N PHE A 148 1.63 4.22 14.20
CA PHE A 148 1.00 4.44 12.90
C PHE A 148 1.71 5.55 12.11
N SER A 149 2.02 6.66 12.78
CA SER A 149 2.64 7.83 12.13
C SER A 149 4.13 7.63 11.84
N CYS A 150 4.80 6.78 12.62
CA CYS A 150 6.19 6.39 12.39
C CYS A 150 6.34 5.16 11.49
N SER A 151 5.26 4.54 11.02
CA SER A 151 5.33 3.28 10.27
C SER A 151 6.09 3.46 8.95
N PRO A 152 7.15 2.68 8.69
CA PRO A 152 7.93 2.79 7.46
C PRO A 152 7.07 2.52 6.21
N PHE A 153 6.13 1.58 6.32
CA PHE A 153 5.24 1.19 5.23
C PHE A 153 4.23 2.30 4.89
N LEU A 154 3.64 2.95 5.90
CA LEU A 154 2.71 4.07 5.67
C LEU A 154 3.43 5.32 5.19
N GLN A 155 4.66 5.56 5.66
CA GLN A 155 5.48 6.67 5.17
C GLN A 155 5.82 6.46 3.69
N TRP A 156 6.19 5.25 3.27
CA TRP A 156 6.42 4.96 1.85
C TRP A 156 5.18 5.22 0.98
N TYR A 157 4.07 4.53 1.28
CA TYR A 157 2.85 4.60 0.46
C TYR A 157 2.02 5.88 0.68
N GLY A 158 2.35 6.66 1.71
CA GLY A 158 1.81 8.02 1.91
C GLY A 158 2.39 9.06 0.97
N ASN A 159 3.59 8.77 0.43
CA ASN A 159 4.40 9.66 -0.38
C ASN A 159 4.51 9.23 -1.84
N GLU A 160 3.64 8.31 -2.24
CA GLU A 160 3.51 7.83 -3.61
C GLU A 160 2.18 8.36 -4.18
N ALA A 161 2.18 8.89 -5.40
CA ALA A 161 0.98 9.32 -6.13
C ALA A 161 0.09 8.13 -6.57
N ARG A 162 -0.33 7.33 -5.58
CA ARG A 162 -1.19 6.14 -5.69
C ARG A 162 -2.32 6.15 -4.66
N MET A 163 -3.32 5.30 -4.87
CA MET A 163 -4.56 5.21 -4.08
C MET A 163 -4.40 4.59 -2.67
N TYR A 164 -3.21 4.13 -2.28
CA TYR A 164 -3.01 3.35 -1.06
C TYR A 164 -3.33 4.13 0.23
N SER A 165 -2.92 5.39 0.33
CA SER A 165 -3.24 6.22 1.50
C SER A 165 -4.75 6.52 1.59
N MET A 166 -5.42 6.70 0.45
CA MET A 166 -6.87 6.82 0.36
C MET A 166 -7.56 5.53 0.84
N LEU A 167 -7.04 4.36 0.43
CA LEU A 167 -7.54 3.06 0.86
C LEU A 167 -7.42 2.88 2.38
N VAL A 168 -6.30 3.30 2.98
CA VAL A 168 -6.12 3.31 4.44
C VAL A 168 -7.16 4.18 5.12
N LEU A 169 -7.35 5.43 4.66
CA LEU A 169 -8.34 6.35 5.21
C LEU A 169 -9.75 5.77 5.15
N VAL A 170 -10.19 5.31 3.98
CA VAL A 170 -11.54 4.77 3.79
C VAL A 170 -11.75 3.50 4.61
N THR A 171 -10.71 2.66 4.74
CA THR A 171 -10.73 1.49 5.62
C THR A 171 -10.90 1.89 7.08
N LEU A 172 -10.18 2.91 7.56
CA LEU A 172 -10.32 3.41 8.93
C LEU A 172 -11.71 4.00 9.20
N VAL A 173 -12.28 4.74 8.26
CA VAL A 173 -13.64 5.26 8.36
C VAL A 173 -14.65 4.11 8.42
N SER A 174 -14.52 3.10 7.55
CA SER A 174 -15.34 1.89 7.57
C SER A 174 -15.22 1.16 8.90
N GLN A 175 -14.01 0.94 9.41
CA GLN A 175 -13.74 0.30 10.70
C GLN A 175 -14.34 1.09 11.87
N TYR A 176 -14.24 2.43 11.86
CA TYR A 176 -14.81 3.29 12.89
C TYR A 176 -16.32 3.11 12.98
N PHE A 177 -17.01 3.18 11.85
CA PHE A 177 -18.46 3.01 11.81
C PHE A 177 -18.87 1.57 12.11
N PHE A 178 -18.19 0.57 11.58
CA PHE A 178 -18.46 -0.84 11.86
C PHE A 178 -18.35 -1.16 13.37
N LEU A 179 -17.30 -0.72 14.05
CA LEU A 179 -17.16 -0.88 15.49
C LEU A 179 -18.26 -0.13 16.27
N THR A 180 -18.71 1.01 15.76
CA THR A 180 -19.83 1.77 16.35
C THR A 180 -21.16 1.02 16.20
N LEU A 181 -21.38 0.38 15.04
CA LEU A 181 -22.55 -0.43 14.74
C LEU A 181 -22.67 -1.62 15.69
N VAL A 182 -21.60 -2.41 15.81
CA VAL A 182 -21.53 -3.58 16.69
C VAL A 182 -21.75 -3.19 18.17
N ALA A 183 -21.44 -1.95 18.53
CA ALA A 183 -21.60 -1.44 19.90
C ALA A 183 -22.99 -0.82 20.19
N THR A 184 -23.60 -0.12 19.22
CA THR A 184 -24.73 0.79 19.49
C THR A 184 -25.92 0.74 18.51
N ASP A 185 -25.80 0.03 17.38
CA ASP A 185 -26.82 -0.06 16.30
C ASP A 185 -27.46 1.28 15.85
N ARG A 186 -26.71 2.39 15.90
CA ARG A 186 -27.21 3.72 15.51
C ARG A 186 -27.35 3.88 13.99
N THR A 187 -28.42 4.53 13.54
CA THR A 187 -28.69 4.80 12.10
C THR A 187 -27.59 5.63 11.44
N THR A 188 -27.04 6.63 12.14
CA THR A 188 -25.93 7.44 11.61
C THR A 188 -24.67 6.63 11.35
N ALA A 189 -24.42 5.59 12.16
CA ALA A 189 -23.32 4.68 11.94
C ALA A 189 -23.57 3.73 10.78
N TRP A 190 -24.83 3.38 10.49
CA TRP A 190 -25.20 2.61 9.30
C TRP A 190 -24.97 3.41 8.03
N ALA A 191 -25.41 4.67 8.01
CA ALA A 191 -25.19 5.57 6.89
C ALA A 191 -23.69 5.79 6.62
N GLY A 192 -22.91 6.08 7.67
CA GLY A 192 -21.46 6.24 7.54
C GLY A 192 -20.75 4.95 7.08
N TYR A 193 -21.18 3.79 7.57
CA TYR A 193 -20.66 2.50 7.14
C TYR A 193 -20.97 2.21 5.66
N ALA A 194 -22.23 2.42 5.24
CA ALA A 194 -22.65 2.22 3.86
C ALA A 194 -21.93 3.15 2.89
N ALA A 195 -21.80 4.44 3.25
CA ALA A 195 -21.05 5.41 2.46
C ALA A 195 -19.58 5.02 2.31
N ALA A 196 -18.91 4.65 3.42
CA ALA A 196 -17.52 4.19 3.37
C ALA A 196 -17.37 2.90 2.56
N ALA A 197 -18.37 2.00 2.60
CA ALA A 197 -18.35 0.76 1.84
C ALA A 197 -18.42 1.00 0.32
N VAL A 198 -19.30 1.91 -0.11
CA VAL A 198 -19.41 2.31 -1.53
C VAL A 198 -18.15 3.04 -1.98
N VAL A 199 -17.67 4.02 -1.20
CA VAL A 199 -16.43 4.75 -1.54
C VAL A 199 -15.25 3.78 -1.65
N GLY A 200 -15.13 2.83 -0.71
CA GLY A 200 -14.00 1.91 -0.67
C GLY A 200 -13.90 0.98 -1.88
N VAL A 201 -15.01 0.44 -2.38
CA VAL A 201 -14.99 -0.39 -3.60
C VAL A 201 -14.65 0.39 -4.86
N TYR A 202 -14.86 1.72 -4.84
CA TYR A 202 -14.43 2.63 -5.91
C TYR A 202 -13.00 3.17 -5.72
N THR A 203 -12.38 2.95 -4.54
CA THR A 203 -10.98 3.32 -4.25
C THR A 203 -10.00 2.21 -4.62
N HIS A 204 -10.31 0.95 -4.29
CA HIS A 204 -9.46 -0.19 -4.62
C HIS A 204 -10.23 -1.51 -4.58
N TYR A 205 -10.03 -2.43 -5.53
CA TYR A 205 -10.73 -3.73 -5.56
C TYR A 205 -10.57 -4.54 -4.26
N PHE A 206 -9.39 -4.47 -3.64
CA PHE A 206 -9.07 -5.20 -2.41
C PHE A 206 -9.82 -4.70 -1.18
N PHE A 207 -10.50 -3.55 -1.27
CA PHE A 207 -11.44 -3.15 -0.23
C PHE A 207 -12.60 -4.15 -0.09
N ALA A 208 -12.94 -4.91 -1.14
CA ALA A 208 -13.89 -6.02 -1.04
C ALA A 208 -13.46 -7.04 0.03
N PHE A 209 -12.16 -7.32 0.19
CA PHE A 209 -11.67 -8.23 1.23
C PHE A 209 -11.88 -7.67 2.64
N VAL A 210 -11.86 -6.35 2.82
CA VAL A 210 -12.23 -5.69 4.08
C VAL A 210 -13.71 -5.92 4.40
N LEU A 211 -14.59 -5.77 3.40
CA LEU A 211 -16.02 -6.02 3.54
C LEU A 211 -16.31 -7.49 3.83
N VAL A 212 -15.63 -8.42 3.15
CA VAL A 212 -15.74 -9.85 3.43
C VAL A 212 -15.27 -10.16 4.85
N ALA A 213 -14.16 -9.58 5.32
CA ALA A 213 -13.71 -9.75 6.70
C ALA A 213 -14.76 -9.28 7.73
N GLN A 214 -15.39 -8.14 7.48
CA GLN A 214 -16.51 -7.65 8.30
C GLN A 214 -17.73 -8.59 8.26
N GLY A 215 -18.07 -9.13 7.09
CA GLY A 215 -19.12 -10.14 6.91
C GLY A 215 -18.82 -11.44 7.65
N VAL A 216 -17.59 -11.95 7.55
CA VAL A 216 -17.09 -13.12 8.30
C VAL A 216 -17.21 -12.89 9.79
N TYR A 217 -16.80 -11.71 10.29
CA TYR A 217 -16.96 -11.38 11.70
C TYR A 217 -18.45 -11.41 12.14
N VAL A 218 -19.35 -10.83 11.35
CA VAL A 218 -20.79 -10.87 11.63
C VAL A 218 -21.32 -12.30 11.64
N LEU A 219 -20.88 -13.15 10.70
CA LEU A 219 -21.26 -14.56 10.65
C LEU A 219 -20.77 -15.33 11.88
N LEU A 220 -19.50 -15.14 12.29
CA LEU A 220 -18.95 -15.73 13.50
C LEU A 220 -19.72 -15.29 14.76
N MET A 221 -20.26 -14.08 14.75
CA MET A 221 -21.01 -13.50 15.87
C MET A 221 -22.53 -13.58 15.70
N TRP A 222 -23.05 -14.26 14.67
CA TRP A 222 -24.46 -14.21 14.26
C TRP A 222 -25.45 -14.56 15.38
N ARG A 223 -25.15 -15.57 16.21
CA ARG A 223 -25.96 -15.97 17.38
C ARG A 223 -25.98 -14.94 18.51
N ARG A 224 -25.07 -13.96 18.47
CA ARG A 224 -24.88 -12.92 19.49
C ARG A 224 -25.29 -11.53 18.99
N LEU A 225 -25.70 -11.41 17.72
CA LEU A 225 -26.15 -10.18 17.09
C LEU A 225 -27.66 -10.23 16.84
N PRO A 226 -28.38 -9.10 16.88
CA PRO A 226 -29.79 -9.08 16.57
C PRO A 226 -30.00 -9.36 15.07
N ARG A 227 -31.09 -10.05 14.72
CA ARG A 227 -31.44 -10.36 13.32
C ARG A 227 -31.50 -9.12 12.43
N THR A 228 -31.92 -7.98 13.00
CA THR A 228 -31.94 -6.68 12.31
C THR A 228 -30.56 -6.24 11.81
N THR A 229 -29.48 -6.49 12.56
CA THR A 229 -28.12 -6.20 12.12
C THR A 229 -27.73 -7.04 10.90
N ILE A 230 -28.12 -8.31 10.86
CA ILE A 230 -27.83 -9.20 9.73
C ILE A 230 -28.56 -8.72 8.47
N VAL A 231 -29.86 -8.38 8.60
CA VAL A 231 -30.66 -7.86 7.48
C VAL A 231 -30.11 -6.53 6.97
N LYS A 232 -29.76 -5.59 7.86
CA LYS A 232 -29.14 -4.32 7.48
C LYS A 232 -27.79 -4.53 6.79
N MET A 233 -26.98 -5.47 7.26
CA MET A 233 -25.70 -5.82 6.63
C MET A 233 -25.89 -6.38 5.22
N ALA A 234 -26.89 -7.26 5.02
CA ALA A 234 -27.27 -7.73 3.70
C ALA A 234 -27.77 -6.57 2.80
N GLY A 235 -28.52 -5.62 3.36
CA GLY A 235 -28.94 -4.41 2.66
C GLY A 235 -27.76 -3.54 2.21
N VAL A 236 -26.73 -3.36 3.06
CA VAL A 236 -25.50 -2.66 2.68
C VAL A 236 -24.74 -3.40 1.59
N ALA A 237 -24.63 -4.73 1.68
CA ALA A 237 -24.01 -5.53 0.63
C ALA A 237 -24.76 -5.40 -0.71
N GLY A 238 -26.09 -5.41 -0.69
CA GLY A 238 -26.92 -5.16 -1.87
C GLY A 238 -26.72 -3.76 -2.45
N LEU A 239 -26.64 -2.72 -1.60
CA LEU A 239 -26.34 -1.35 -2.02
C LEU A 239 -24.96 -1.24 -2.67
N VAL A 240 -23.92 -1.83 -2.06
CA VAL A 240 -22.56 -1.84 -2.61
C VAL A 240 -22.54 -2.54 -3.96
N GLY A 241 -23.18 -3.71 -4.06
CA GLY A 241 -23.30 -4.44 -5.32
C GLY A 241 -24.01 -3.63 -6.41
N ALA A 242 -25.14 -3.00 -6.08
CA ALA A 242 -25.88 -2.16 -7.02
C ALA A 242 -25.10 -0.91 -7.45
N ALA A 243 -24.39 -0.26 -6.51
CA ALA A 243 -23.59 0.93 -6.78
C ALA A 243 -22.35 0.61 -7.63
N TYR A 244 -21.75 -0.56 -7.46
CA TYR A 244 -20.55 -0.99 -8.18
C TYR A 244 -20.85 -1.66 -9.53
N LEU A 245 -22.08 -2.16 -9.73
CA LEU A 245 -22.50 -2.87 -10.94
C LEU A 245 -22.23 -2.08 -12.24
N PRO A 246 -22.53 -0.77 -12.36
CA PRO A 246 -22.26 -0.03 -13.60
C PRO A 246 -20.77 -0.02 -13.98
N TRP A 247 -19.89 0.22 -13.00
CA TRP A 247 -18.44 0.16 -13.23
C TRP A 247 -17.99 -1.24 -13.63
N PHE A 248 -18.48 -2.28 -12.94
CA PHE A 248 -18.15 -3.66 -13.27
C PHE A 248 -18.54 -4.02 -14.71
N LEU A 249 -19.73 -3.63 -15.16
CA LEU A 249 -20.16 -3.87 -16.54
C LEU A 249 -19.29 -3.10 -17.55
N TYR A 250 -18.91 -1.87 -17.24
CA TYR A 250 -18.00 -1.09 -18.08
C TYR A 250 -16.61 -1.71 -18.17
N PHE A 251 -15.99 -2.05 -17.03
CA PHE A 251 -14.74 -2.81 -16.95
C PHE A 251 -14.78 -4.11 -17.76
N ARG A 252 -15.88 -4.86 -17.65
CA ARG A 252 -16.08 -6.09 -18.44
C ARG A 252 -16.16 -5.81 -19.95
N SER A 253 -16.76 -4.70 -20.36
CA SER A 253 -16.86 -4.30 -21.76
C SER A 253 -15.51 -3.89 -22.37
N GLN A 254 -14.55 -3.46 -21.55
CA GLN A 254 -13.19 -3.07 -21.97
C GLN A 254 -12.17 -4.23 -21.90
N GLY A 255 -12.62 -5.48 -22.03
CA GLY A 255 -11.70 -6.64 -22.04
C GLY A 255 -11.20 -7.08 -20.65
N SER A 256 -11.63 -6.43 -19.56
CA SER A 256 -11.30 -6.81 -18.18
C SER A 256 -9.81 -6.79 -17.86
N ALA A 257 -9.04 -5.87 -18.45
CA ALA A 257 -7.59 -5.79 -18.26
C ALA A 257 -6.83 -7.09 -18.60
N SER A 258 -7.29 -7.87 -19.58
CA SER A 258 -6.61 -9.11 -19.95
C SER A 258 -5.16 -8.91 -20.40
N GLU A 259 -4.82 -7.74 -20.93
CA GLU A 259 -3.52 -7.47 -21.55
C GLU A 259 -2.58 -6.68 -20.62
N THR A 260 -3.08 -5.90 -19.68
CA THR A 260 -2.32 -4.90 -18.89
C THR A 260 -1.97 -5.37 -17.47
N ARG A 261 -2.46 -6.55 -17.06
CA ARG A 261 -2.21 -7.12 -15.74
C ARG A 261 -0.72 -7.44 -15.54
N PRO A 262 -0.14 -7.14 -14.37
CA PRO A 262 1.21 -7.58 -14.04
C PRO A 262 1.32 -9.10 -14.08
N ASN A 263 2.36 -9.62 -14.76
CA ASN A 263 2.67 -11.05 -14.75
C ASN A 263 3.52 -11.38 -13.51
N LEU A 264 2.84 -11.73 -12.42
CA LEU A 264 3.50 -12.04 -11.14
C LEU A 264 3.66 -13.56 -10.96
N PRO A 265 4.71 -14.01 -10.26
CA PRO A 265 4.85 -15.42 -9.89
C PRO A 265 3.77 -15.81 -8.86
N GLU A 266 3.45 -17.10 -8.80
CA GLU A 266 2.57 -17.63 -7.75
C GLU A 266 3.16 -17.32 -6.36
N PRO A 267 2.35 -16.81 -5.41
CA PRO A 267 2.87 -16.40 -4.12
C PRO A 267 3.26 -17.59 -3.26
N SER A 268 4.40 -17.49 -2.60
CA SER A 268 4.88 -18.47 -1.62
C SER A 268 4.37 -18.15 -0.21
N SER A 269 4.55 -19.08 0.72
CA SER A 269 4.32 -18.82 2.15
C SER A 269 5.27 -17.75 2.72
N VAL A 270 6.43 -17.53 2.07
CA VAL A 270 7.36 -16.46 2.43
C VAL A 270 6.74 -15.12 2.06
N ASP A 271 6.14 -15.00 0.87
CA ASP A 271 5.44 -13.77 0.44
C ASP A 271 4.29 -13.42 1.38
N TYR A 272 3.51 -14.42 1.80
CA TYR A 272 2.48 -14.24 2.81
C TYR A 272 3.02 -13.65 4.12
N SER A 273 4.16 -14.17 4.59
CA SER A 273 4.81 -13.68 5.82
C SER A 273 5.45 -12.30 5.62
N ASN A 274 5.96 -12.02 4.43
CA ASN A 274 6.58 -10.75 4.06
C ASN A 274 5.60 -9.58 4.17
N VAL A 275 4.31 -9.79 3.90
CA VAL A 275 3.28 -8.76 4.11
C VAL A 275 3.32 -8.22 5.56
N TYR A 276 3.32 -9.12 6.55
CA TYR A 276 3.34 -8.73 7.96
C TYR A 276 4.69 -8.17 8.39
N SER A 277 5.79 -8.71 7.85
CA SER A 277 7.13 -8.18 8.09
C SER A 277 7.24 -6.73 7.61
N GLN A 278 6.84 -6.46 6.36
CA GLN A 278 6.90 -5.13 5.77
C GLN A 278 5.97 -4.14 6.46
N PHE A 279 4.80 -4.58 6.92
CA PHE A 279 3.88 -3.77 7.72
C PHE A 279 4.50 -3.25 9.02
N LEU A 280 5.28 -4.08 9.71
CA LEU A 280 5.85 -3.76 11.02
C LEU A 280 7.25 -3.12 10.91
N PHE A 281 8.04 -3.54 9.92
CA PHE A 281 9.47 -3.26 9.85
C PHE A 281 9.88 -2.52 8.57
N GLY A 282 8.97 -2.35 7.61
CA GLY A 282 9.28 -1.74 6.31
C GLY A 282 9.94 -2.71 5.35
N PHE A 283 10.35 -2.21 4.19
CA PHE A 283 11.17 -2.97 3.26
C PHE A 283 12.57 -3.13 3.86
N GLN A 284 13.05 -4.37 3.90
CA GLN A 284 14.34 -4.75 4.48
C GLN A 284 15.03 -5.69 3.49
N SER A 285 16.36 -5.80 3.58
CA SER A 285 17.10 -6.79 2.80
C SER A 285 16.63 -8.22 3.09
N ASP A 286 16.76 -9.11 2.11
CA ASP A 286 16.32 -10.51 2.23
C ASP A 286 16.92 -11.21 3.44
N THR A 287 18.19 -10.92 3.75
CA THR A 287 18.88 -11.45 4.94
C THR A 287 18.19 -11.03 6.23
N ILE A 288 17.89 -9.73 6.39
CA ILE A 288 17.21 -9.20 7.59
C ILE A 288 15.80 -9.75 7.66
N ASN A 289 15.07 -9.71 6.54
CA ASN A 289 13.70 -10.16 6.46
C ASN A 289 13.56 -11.66 6.78
N THR A 290 14.51 -12.49 6.33
CA THR A 290 14.56 -13.92 6.66
C THR A 290 14.70 -14.13 8.17
N VAL A 291 15.55 -13.36 8.85
CA VAL A 291 15.70 -13.43 10.31
C VAL A 291 14.40 -13.01 11.00
N LEU A 292 13.78 -11.91 10.57
CA LEU A 292 12.52 -11.41 11.13
C LEU A 292 11.39 -12.43 10.98
N VAL A 293 11.19 -12.98 9.77
CA VAL A 293 10.18 -14.00 9.50
C VAL A 293 10.46 -15.27 10.30
N SER A 294 11.72 -15.66 10.47
CA SER A 294 12.12 -16.82 11.28
C SER A 294 11.79 -16.68 12.77
N THR A 295 11.44 -15.48 13.26
CA THR A 295 10.99 -15.28 14.64
C THR A 295 9.53 -15.68 14.90
N TRP A 296 8.80 -16.16 13.87
CA TRP A 296 7.41 -16.60 14.00
C TRP A 296 7.12 -17.59 15.15
N PRO A 297 8.03 -18.52 15.57
CA PRO A 297 7.76 -19.39 16.71
C PRO A 297 7.60 -18.59 18.01
N LEU A 298 8.28 -17.46 18.15
CA LEU A 298 8.12 -16.57 19.31
C LEU A 298 6.72 -15.95 19.36
N LEU A 299 6.14 -15.62 18.20
CA LEU A 299 4.76 -15.15 18.09
C LEU A 299 3.77 -16.25 18.50
N VAL A 300 4.02 -17.50 18.10
CA VAL A 300 3.21 -18.66 18.52
C VAL A 300 3.32 -18.89 20.03
N LEU A 301 4.53 -18.85 20.59
CA LEU A 301 4.74 -18.99 22.04
C LEU A 301 4.05 -17.86 22.81
N ALA A 302 4.11 -16.62 22.31
CA ALA A 302 3.40 -15.48 22.89
C ALA A 302 1.88 -15.68 22.84
N ALA A 303 1.35 -16.17 21.72
CA ALA A 303 -0.07 -16.51 21.58
C ALA A 303 -0.48 -17.62 22.58
N LEU A 304 0.28 -18.70 22.68
CA LEU A 304 0.02 -19.80 23.62
C LEU A 304 0.11 -19.34 25.09
N ALA A 305 1.12 -18.53 25.43
CA ALA A 305 1.27 -17.95 26.76
C ALA A 305 0.06 -17.06 27.12
N SER A 306 -0.48 -16.30 26.15
CA SER A 306 -1.66 -15.46 26.37
C SER A 306 -2.93 -16.25 26.71
N VAL A 307 -3.09 -17.44 26.10
CA VAL A 307 -4.16 -18.38 26.46
C VAL A 307 -3.97 -18.88 27.89
N ARG A 308 -2.72 -19.20 28.27
CA ARG A 308 -2.38 -19.69 29.61
C ARG A 308 -2.61 -18.66 30.72
N VAL A 309 -2.40 -17.38 30.40
CA VAL A 309 -2.65 -16.23 31.31
C VAL A 309 -4.14 -15.83 31.33
N GLY A 310 -4.99 -16.51 30.54
CA GLY A 310 -6.43 -16.30 30.56
C GLY A 310 -6.89 -15.03 29.84
N VAL A 311 -6.10 -14.51 28.90
CA VAL A 311 -6.49 -13.37 28.06
C VAL A 311 -7.72 -13.76 27.25
N ARG A 312 -8.87 -13.16 27.57
CA ARG A 312 -10.12 -13.41 26.84
C ARG A 312 -10.19 -12.51 25.60
N LEU A 313 -10.47 -13.12 24.45
CA LEU A 313 -10.80 -12.41 23.21
C LEU A 313 -12.17 -11.74 23.37
N ASP A 314 -12.17 -10.45 23.69
CA ASP A 314 -13.38 -9.64 23.62
C ASP A 314 -13.82 -9.43 22.16
N ARG A 315 -15.05 -8.96 21.96
CA ARG A 315 -15.64 -8.77 20.63
C ARG A 315 -14.81 -7.85 19.74
N ALA A 316 -14.23 -6.80 20.32
CA ALA A 316 -13.39 -5.84 19.61
C ALA A 316 -12.08 -6.49 19.15
N THR A 317 -11.40 -7.21 20.04
CA THR A 317 -10.14 -7.90 19.73
C THR A 317 -10.36 -8.98 18.69
N ALA A 318 -11.46 -9.75 18.77
CA ALA A 318 -11.83 -10.71 17.74
C ALA A 318 -12.05 -10.05 16.36
N TYR A 319 -12.67 -8.87 16.33
CA TYR A 319 -12.81 -8.11 15.07
C TYR A 319 -11.45 -7.65 14.53
N LEU A 320 -10.58 -7.11 15.38
CA LEU A 320 -9.26 -6.64 14.96
C LEU A 320 -8.42 -7.79 14.37
N VAL A 321 -8.49 -8.99 14.96
CA VAL A 321 -7.84 -10.18 14.41
C VAL A 321 -8.42 -10.52 13.03
N VAL A 322 -9.75 -10.56 12.90
CA VAL A 322 -10.39 -10.80 11.60
C VAL A 322 -9.96 -9.75 10.57
N ALA A 323 -9.97 -8.47 10.93
CA ALA A 323 -9.60 -7.36 10.04
C ALA A 323 -8.11 -7.34 9.68
N ALA A 324 -7.22 -7.87 10.52
CA ALA A 324 -5.79 -7.92 10.27
C ALA A 324 -5.36 -9.14 9.42
N PHE A 325 -6.06 -10.28 9.55
CA PHE A 325 -5.62 -11.54 8.94
C PHE A 325 -6.50 -12.01 7.78
N VAL A 326 -7.82 -11.80 7.83
CA VAL A 326 -8.72 -12.30 6.78
C VAL A 326 -8.48 -11.63 5.43
N PRO A 327 -8.29 -10.30 5.31
CA PRO A 327 -8.04 -9.69 4.01
C PRO A 327 -6.78 -10.21 3.31
N VAL A 328 -5.70 -10.41 4.07
CA VAL A 328 -4.42 -10.95 3.56
C VAL A 328 -4.60 -12.41 3.15
N LEU A 329 -5.26 -13.23 3.98
CA LEU A 329 -5.53 -14.63 3.67
C LEU A 329 -6.42 -14.78 2.43
N LEU A 330 -7.46 -13.96 2.29
CA LEU A 330 -8.31 -13.97 1.10
C LEU A 330 -7.53 -13.59 -0.15
N ALA A 331 -6.72 -12.54 -0.10
CA ALA A 331 -5.87 -12.17 -1.23
C ALA A 331 -4.91 -13.30 -1.61
N PHE A 332 -4.30 -13.96 -0.63
CA PHE A 332 -3.39 -15.08 -0.86
C PHE A 332 -4.10 -16.25 -1.54
N VAL A 333 -5.25 -16.67 -1.01
CA VAL A 333 -6.04 -17.77 -1.58
C VAL A 333 -6.56 -17.42 -2.97
N VAL A 334 -7.13 -16.22 -3.17
CA VAL A 334 -7.66 -15.81 -4.47
C VAL A 334 -6.53 -15.65 -5.49
N SER A 335 -5.35 -15.20 -5.08
CA SER A 335 -4.17 -15.12 -5.96
C SER A 335 -3.72 -16.49 -6.48
N HIS A 336 -3.90 -17.57 -5.71
CA HIS A 336 -3.64 -18.94 -6.18
C HIS A 336 -4.75 -19.50 -7.05
N LEU A 337 -6.01 -19.12 -6.80
CA LEU A 337 -7.17 -19.70 -7.47
C LEU A 337 -7.53 -19.02 -8.80
N VAL A 338 -7.18 -17.75 -8.96
CA VAL A 338 -7.61 -16.93 -10.11
C VAL A 338 -6.41 -16.58 -10.98
N THR A 339 -5.55 -15.68 -10.50
CA THR A 339 -4.34 -15.22 -11.18
C THR A 339 -3.40 -14.65 -10.13
N PRO A 340 -2.08 -14.83 -10.26
CA PRO A 340 -1.13 -14.22 -9.34
C PRO A 340 -1.22 -12.69 -9.31
N PHE A 341 -1.43 -12.10 -8.13
CA PHE A 341 -1.44 -10.65 -7.92
C PHE A 341 -0.90 -10.22 -6.55
N PHE A 342 -0.32 -11.14 -5.78
CA PHE A 342 -0.14 -10.97 -4.34
C PHE A 342 1.06 -10.07 -4.00
N LEU A 343 0.79 -8.79 -3.79
CA LEU A 343 1.75 -7.80 -3.32
C LEU A 343 1.30 -7.18 -1.99
N SER A 344 2.25 -6.89 -1.10
CA SER A 344 1.99 -6.34 0.24
C SER A 344 1.23 -5.01 0.19
N ARG A 345 1.52 -4.15 -0.80
CA ARG A 345 0.87 -2.85 -0.99
C ARG A 345 -0.63 -2.93 -1.19
N TYR A 346 -1.12 -3.97 -1.87
CA TYR A 346 -2.56 -4.20 -2.04
C TYR A 346 -3.24 -4.58 -0.72
N MET A 347 -2.49 -5.09 0.26
CA MET A 347 -2.98 -5.50 1.59
C MET A 347 -2.93 -4.39 2.63
N ILE A 348 -2.48 -3.17 2.28
CA ILE A 348 -2.26 -2.08 3.23
C ILE A 348 -3.48 -1.75 4.11
N ALA A 349 -4.70 -2.07 3.65
CA ALA A 349 -5.93 -1.94 4.42
C ALA A 349 -5.93 -2.76 5.74
N ALA A 350 -5.17 -3.84 5.82
CA ALA A 350 -5.05 -4.68 7.02
C ALA A 350 -4.08 -4.11 8.07
N LEU A 351 -3.12 -3.27 7.67
CA LEU A 351 -2.07 -2.73 8.53
C LEU A 351 -2.61 -1.99 9.77
N PRO A 352 -3.61 -1.09 9.68
CA PRO A 352 -4.11 -0.41 10.87
C PRO A 352 -4.68 -1.37 11.93
N ALA A 353 -5.37 -2.43 11.49
CA ALA A 353 -5.90 -3.44 12.40
C ALA A 353 -4.76 -4.25 13.04
N LEU A 354 -3.72 -4.61 12.28
CA LEU A 354 -2.54 -5.29 12.78
C LEU A 354 -1.86 -4.49 13.90
N LEU A 355 -1.59 -3.20 13.67
CA LEU A 355 -0.98 -2.33 14.69
C LEU A 355 -1.83 -2.30 15.97
N LEU A 356 -3.15 -2.22 15.85
CA LEU A 356 -4.05 -2.24 17.00
C LEU A 356 -4.05 -3.60 17.71
N VAL A 357 -3.95 -4.73 17.01
CA VAL A 357 -3.80 -6.06 17.63
C VAL A 357 -2.49 -6.13 18.43
N VAL A 358 -1.37 -5.70 17.85
CA VAL A 358 -0.05 -5.73 18.51
C VAL A 358 -0.04 -4.86 19.77
N VAL A 359 -0.59 -3.65 19.70
CA VAL A 359 -0.69 -2.76 20.86
C VAL A 359 -1.67 -3.30 21.91
N ARG A 360 -2.81 -3.84 21.47
CA ARG A 360 -3.81 -4.45 22.38
C ARG A 360 -3.19 -5.61 23.14
N PHE A 361 -2.47 -6.49 22.45
CA PHE A 361 -1.74 -7.60 23.06
C PHE A 361 -0.71 -7.09 24.08
N SER A 362 0.18 -6.18 23.68
CA SER A 362 1.20 -5.60 24.56
C SER A 362 0.59 -4.95 25.81
N SER A 363 -0.53 -4.24 25.65
CA SER A 363 -1.23 -3.55 26.74
C SER A 363 -1.88 -4.50 27.77
N SER A 364 -2.09 -5.77 27.40
CA SER A 364 -2.71 -6.77 28.26
C SER A 364 -1.71 -7.48 29.19
N LEU A 365 -0.41 -7.31 28.93
CA LEU A 365 0.67 -7.90 29.72
C LEU A 365 0.94 -7.10 30.99
N THR A 366 1.83 -7.61 31.85
CA THR A 366 2.22 -6.90 33.08
C THR A 366 2.86 -5.55 32.74
N ARG A 367 2.69 -4.54 33.60
CA ARG A 367 3.22 -3.18 33.37
C ARG A 367 4.70 -3.12 32.96
N PRO A 368 5.65 -3.83 33.62
CA PRO A 368 7.05 -3.79 33.18
C PRO A 368 7.23 -4.38 31.79
N VAL A 369 6.63 -5.54 31.50
CA VAL A 369 6.72 -6.21 30.19
C VAL A 369 6.11 -5.35 29.11
N ALA A 370 4.93 -4.78 29.35
CA ALA A 370 4.23 -3.91 28.41
C ALA A 370 5.07 -2.66 28.07
N ARG A 371 5.76 -2.05 29.04
CA ARG A 371 6.64 -0.90 28.81
C ARG A 371 7.87 -1.27 27.98
N VAL A 372 8.51 -2.39 28.30
CA VAL A 372 9.68 -2.87 27.52
C VAL A 372 9.25 -3.16 26.09
N LEU A 373 8.16 -3.90 25.87
CA LEU A 373 7.65 -4.19 24.54
C LEU A 373 7.25 -2.92 23.78
N ALA A 374 6.60 -1.95 24.44
CA ALA A 374 6.27 -0.68 23.81
C ALA A 374 7.54 0.10 23.40
N ALA A 375 8.57 0.13 24.25
CA ALA A 375 9.84 0.76 23.92
C ALA A 375 10.56 0.07 22.76
N VAL A 376 10.61 -1.27 22.77
CA VAL A 376 11.21 -2.07 21.67
C VAL A 376 10.43 -1.88 20.38
N LEU A 377 9.10 -1.96 20.40
CA LEU A 377 8.25 -1.75 19.22
C LEU A 377 8.47 -0.36 18.62
N LEU A 378 8.52 0.68 19.47
CA LEU A 378 8.78 2.04 19.00
C LEU A 378 10.19 2.18 18.42
N ALA A 379 11.21 1.67 19.12
CA ALA A 379 12.59 1.72 18.67
C ALA A 379 12.77 1.01 17.33
N VAL A 380 12.20 -0.18 17.17
CA VAL A 380 12.26 -0.95 15.93
C VAL A 380 11.47 -0.27 14.81
N THR A 381 10.30 0.31 15.10
CA THR A 381 9.53 1.06 14.08
C THR A 381 10.31 2.28 13.59
N VAL A 382 10.87 3.07 14.50
CA VAL A 382 11.66 4.25 14.15
C VAL A 382 12.94 3.86 13.42
N LEU A 383 13.65 2.82 13.89
CA LEU A 383 14.85 2.33 13.23
C LEU A 383 14.54 1.80 11.83
N GLY A 384 13.47 1.03 11.66
CA GLY A 384 13.01 0.54 10.35
C GLY A 384 12.75 1.69 9.38
N THR A 385 12.07 2.74 9.83
CA THR A 385 11.83 3.95 9.02
C THR A 385 13.10 4.70 8.66
N VAL A 386 14.03 4.87 9.60
CA VAL A 386 15.31 5.53 9.33
C VAL A 386 16.18 4.71 8.39
N VAL A 387 16.25 3.39 8.59
CA VAL A 387 17.02 2.48 7.73
C VAL A 387 16.44 2.47 6.32
N GLN A 388 15.12 2.34 6.17
CA GLN A 388 14.47 2.34 4.86
C GLN A 388 14.69 3.68 4.13
N ALA A 389 14.55 4.81 4.82
CA ALA A 389 14.77 6.14 4.22
C ALA A 389 16.25 6.43 3.87
N ALA A 390 17.18 5.67 4.43
CA ALA A 390 18.62 5.81 4.18
C ALA A 390 19.17 4.77 3.21
N ASN A 391 18.41 3.71 2.91
CA ASN A 391 18.86 2.60 2.08
C ASN A 391 18.29 2.73 0.66
N PRO A 392 19.13 3.00 -0.36
CA PRO A 392 18.68 3.14 -1.74
C PRO A 392 18.29 1.80 -2.40
N GLU A 393 18.60 0.66 -1.78
CA GLU A 393 18.35 -0.67 -2.35
C GLU A 393 17.04 -1.29 -1.85
N THR A 394 16.51 -0.88 -0.70
CA THR A 394 15.33 -1.52 -0.10
C THR A 394 14.37 -0.52 0.54
N PRO A 395 13.31 -0.12 -0.18
CA PRO A 395 13.01 -0.45 -1.58
C PRO A 395 13.98 0.22 -2.55
N VAL A 396 14.16 -0.34 -3.75
CA VAL A 396 15.02 0.24 -4.78
C VAL A 396 14.48 1.62 -5.16
N ASP A 397 15.32 2.65 -5.04
CA ASP A 397 15.04 4.00 -5.52
C ASP A 397 15.75 4.21 -6.86
N GLU A 398 15.00 4.17 -7.95
CA GLU A 398 15.54 4.33 -9.29
C GLU A 398 15.67 5.81 -9.64
N ASP A 399 16.87 6.29 -9.90
CA ASP A 399 17.13 7.70 -10.18
C ASP A 399 17.00 8.03 -11.68
N TYR A 400 15.77 7.94 -12.19
CA TYR A 400 15.44 8.33 -13.57
C TYR A 400 15.73 9.81 -13.85
N ARG A 401 15.73 10.65 -12.81
CA ARG A 401 16.05 12.08 -12.94
C ARG A 401 17.50 12.26 -13.37
N THR A 402 18.43 11.63 -12.65
CA THR A 402 19.86 11.68 -12.99
C THR A 402 20.13 10.99 -14.34
N ALA A 403 19.50 9.84 -14.61
CA ALA A 403 19.62 9.17 -15.90
C ALA A 403 19.22 10.07 -17.08
N ALA A 404 18.05 10.71 -17.01
CA ALA A 404 17.56 11.61 -18.04
C ALA A 404 18.46 12.85 -18.22
N GLN A 405 18.97 13.42 -17.13
CA GLN A 405 19.88 14.57 -17.16
C GLN A 405 21.23 14.24 -17.79
N LEU A 406 21.78 13.06 -17.52
CA LEU A 406 23.03 12.59 -18.13
C LEU A 406 22.87 12.44 -19.65
N VAL A 407 21.75 11.88 -20.10
CA VAL A 407 21.44 11.73 -21.52
C VAL A 407 21.22 13.10 -22.16
N ALA A 408 20.40 13.98 -21.57
CA ALA A 408 20.11 15.30 -22.10
C ALA A 408 21.35 16.21 -22.22
N GLY A 409 22.34 16.03 -21.33
CA GLY A 409 23.60 16.78 -21.37
C GLY A 409 24.64 16.26 -22.38
N GLY A 410 24.48 15.04 -22.89
CA GLY A 410 25.48 14.38 -23.75
C GLY A 410 24.99 13.97 -25.13
N ALA A 411 23.71 13.64 -25.28
CA ALA A 411 23.13 13.14 -26.51
C ALA A 411 22.78 14.28 -27.47
N THR A 412 22.90 14.00 -28.77
CA THR A 412 22.56 14.91 -29.86
C THR A 412 21.36 14.37 -30.66
N PRO A 413 20.76 15.16 -31.58
CA PRO A 413 19.69 14.66 -32.46
C PRO A 413 20.12 13.48 -33.36
N GLN A 414 21.42 13.21 -33.49
CA GLN A 414 21.97 12.07 -34.25
C GLN A 414 22.07 10.79 -33.40
N ASP A 415 21.72 10.85 -32.12
CA ASP A 415 21.79 9.72 -31.20
C ASP A 415 20.38 9.20 -30.87
N VAL A 416 20.32 8.02 -30.26
CA VAL A 416 19.07 7.38 -29.83
C VAL A 416 19.19 6.90 -28.39
N VAL A 417 18.10 7.04 -27.64
CA VAL A 417 17.96 6.51 -26.28
C VAL A 417 17.11 5.25 -26.36
N VAL A 418 17.63 4.13 -25.85
CA VAL A 418 16.95 2.84 -25.87
C VAL A 418 16.71 2.38 -24.44
N LEU A 419 15.44 2.18 -24.09
CA LEU A 419 15.03 1.69 -22.77
C LEU A 419 14.74 0.20 -22.84
N SER A 420 15.49 -0.60 -22.09
CA SER A 420 15.39 -2.08 -22.08
C SER A 420 14.07 -2.64 -21.54
N SER A 421 13.28 -1.84 -20.84
CA SER A 421 11.96 -2.24 -20.37
C SER A 421 10.95 -1.21 -20.88
N SER A 422 10.06 -1.60 -21.79
CA SER A 422 9.28 -0.62 -22.56
C SER A 422 8.42 0.31 -21.70
N PHE A 423 7.96 -0.14 -20.54
CA PHE A 423 7.18 0.67 -19.60
C PHE A 423 8.02 1.69 -18.81
N THR A 424 9.35 1.60 -18.77
CA THR A 424 10.22 2.58 -18.09
C THR A 424 10.36 3.88 -18.87
N VAL A 425 9.75 3.94 -20.06
CA VAL A 425 9.57 5.17 -20.83
C VAL A 425 8.83 6.25 -20.07
N TYR A 426 7.82 5.89 -19.27
CA TYR A 426 7.04 6.87 -18.51
C TYR A 426 7.88 7.63 -17.47
N PRO A 427 8.63 6.96 -16.56
CA PRO A 427 9.45 7.69 -15.60
C PRO A 427 10.66 8.38 -16.23
N PHE A 428 11.25 7.84 -17.31
CA PHE A 428 12.36 8.48 -18.01
C PHE A 428 11.94 9.79 -18.70
N GLU A 429 10.88 9.75 -19.52
CA GLU A 429 10.41 10.92 -20.28
C GLU A 429 9.88 12.04 -19.39
N TYR A 430 9.43 11.73 -18.17
CA TYR A 430 9.02 12.77 -17.23
C TYR A 430 10.16 13.77 -16.93
N TYR A 431 11.42 13.32 -16.96
CA TYR A 431 12.59 14.16 -16.72
C TYR A 431 13.39 14.49 -17.98
N TYR A 432 13.12 13.83 -19.10
CA TYR A 432 13.89 13.98 -20.32
C TYR A 432 13.34 15.11 -21.20
N ASP A 433 14.18 16.11 -21.46
CA ASP A 433 13.90 17.27 -22.32
C ASP A 433 15.01 17.44 -23.37
N GLY A 434 15.65 16.33 -23.77
CA GLY A 434 16.73 16.32 -24.77
C GLY A 434 16.22 16.05 -26.18
N ASP A 435 17.06 16.32 -27.18
CA ASP A 435 16.69 16.21 -28.59
C ASP A 435 16.79 14.78 -29.17
N ALA A 436 17.43 13.85 -28.46
CA ALA A 436 17.61 12.49 -28.96
C ALA A 436 16.30 11.70 -28.86
N ARG A 437 16.03 10.90 -29.89
CA ARG A 437 14.79 10.10 -29.93
C ARG A 437 14.82 9.03 -28.83
N VAL A 438 13.73 8.94 -28.07
CA VAL A 438 13.52 7.86 -27.09
C VAL A 438 12.76 6.70 -27.75
N ALA A 439 13.33 5.51 -27.61
CA ALA A 439 12.75 4.26 -28.06
C ALA A 439 12.85 3.19 -26.97
N THR A 440 12.12 2.11 -27.15
CA THR A 440 12.02 1.00 -26.20
C THR A 440 12.49 -0.30 -26.85
N LEU A 441 12.89 -1.25 -26.02
CA LEU A 441 13.26 -2.59 -26.44
C LEU A 441 12.60 -3.58 -25.47
N PRO A 442 11.64 -4.43 -25.90
CA PRO A 442 11.15 -4.54 -27.27
C PRO A 442 10.44 -3.28 -27.76
N LEU A 443 10.47 -3.07 -29.08
CA LEU A 443 9.84 -1.93 -29.75
C LEU A 443 8.36 -1.85 -29.41
N TRP A 444 7.96 -0.73 -28.80
CA TRP A 444 6.58 -0.48 -28.42
C TRP A 444 6.15 0.91 -28.88
N ASP A 445 5.06 0.95 -29.66
CA ASP A 445 4.40 2.17 -30.14
C ASP A 445 3.54 2.86 -29.07
N ARG A 446 3.44 2.25 -27.88
CA ARG A 446 2.63 2.71 -26.74
C ARG A 446 1.13 2.58 -26.96
N GLU A 447 0.73 1.79 -27.95
CA GLU A 447 -0.64 1.33 -28.10
C GLU A 447 -0.80 -0.04 -27.42
N GLY A 448 -1.90 -0.21 -26.68
CA GLY A 448 -2.16 -1.44 -25.95
C GLY A 448 -1.09 -1.78 -24.90
N SER A 449 -0.85 -3.07 -24.72
CA SER A 449 0.16 -3.56 -23.77
C SER A 449 1.55 -3.61 -24.37
N ALA A 450 2.56 -3.43 -23.52
CA ALA A 450 3.95 -3.63 -23.90
C ALA A 450 4.13 -5.06 -24.44
N PRO A 451 4.79 -5.23 -25.60
CA PRO A 451 5.03 -6.54 -26.19
C PRO A 451 5.94 -7.38 -25.32
N ALA A 452 5.72 -8.71 -25.35
CA ALA A 452 6.63 -9.65 -24.71
C ALA A 452 7.99 -9.65 -25.44
N PHE A 453 9.06 -9.86 -24.67
CA PHE A 453 10.39 -9.99 -25.23
C PHE A 453 10.54 -11.30 -26.01
N ASP A 454 11.03 -11.19 -27.24
CA ASP A 454 11.40 -12.33 -28.08
C ASP A 454 12.90 -12.23 -28.44
N PRO A 455 13.76 -13.10 -27.88
CA PRO A 455 15.19 -13.11 -28.19
C PRO A 455 15.50 -13.23 -29.69
N ALA A 456 14.61 -13.86 -30.48
CA ALA A 456 14.80 -14.02 -31.92
C ALA A 456 14.63 -12.71 -32.69
N GLN A 457 13.84 -11.76 -32.17
CA GLN A 457 13.61 -10.45 -32.79
C GLN A 457 14.64 -9.41 -32.35
N LEU A 458 15.37 -9.66 -31.27
CA LEU A 458 16.35 -8.72 -30.70
C LEU A 458 17.34 -8.17 -31.74
N PRO A 459 17.98 -8.99 -32.61
CA PRO A 459 18.94 -8.47 -33.59
C PRO A 459 18.31 -7.49 -34.58
N GLU A 460 17.15 -7.84 -35.15
CA GLU A 460 16.44 -7.01 -36.13
C GLU A 460 15.95 -5.69 -35.50
N GLN A 461 15.42 -5.75 -34.28
CA GLN A 461 14.99 -4.55 -33.57
C GLN A 461 16.17 -3.63 -33.24
N VAL A 462 17.28 -4.18 -32.77
CA VAL A 462 18.49 -3.38 -32.49
C VAL A 462 19.05 -2.77 -33.77
N GLU A 463 19.14 -3.52 -34.87
CA GLU A 463 19.55 -2.97 -36.17
C GLU A 463 18.65 -1.79 -36.57
N SER A 464 17.34 -1.94 -36.52
CA SER A 464 16.38 -0.87 -36.84
C SER A 464 16.48 0.38 -35.93
N LEU A 465 16.90 0.19 -34.68
CA LEU A 465 17.07 1.29 -33.71
C LEU A 465 18.39 2.03 -33.89
N THR A 466 19.41 1.33 -34.36
CA THR A 466 20.79 1.84 -34.44
C THR A 466 21.13 2.39 -35.82
N GLU A 467 20.40 1.98 -36.85
CA GLU A 467 20.59 2.46 -38.22
C GLU A 467 20.46 3.99 -38.29
N GLY A 468 21.47 4.64 -38.87
CA GLY A 468 21.50 6.10 -39.03
C GLY A 468 21.88 6.90 -37.78
N HIS A 469 22.15 6.23 -36.66
CA HIS A 469 22.55 6.88 -35.41
C HIS A 469 24.06 6.79 -35.15
N ARG A 470 24.61 7.74 -34.39
CA ARG A 470 26.04 7.76 -34.04
C ARG A 470 26.29 7.02 -32.73
N TYR A 471 25.53 7.36 -31.69
CA TYR A 471 25.55 6.70 -30.39
C TYR A 471 24.18 6.19 -29.98
N VAL A 472 24.20 5.11 -29.19
CA VAL A 472 23.05 4.60 -28.46
C VAL A 472 23.29 4.79 -26.98
N TYR A 473 22.31 5.38 -26.31
CA TYR A 473 22.20 5.48 -24.86
C TYR A 473 21.25 4.39 -24.38
N LEU A 474 21.80 3.23 -24.01
CA LEU A 474 21.04 2.09 -23.52
C LEU A 474 20.81 2.22 -22.01
N LEU A 475 19.55 2.35 -21.59
CA LEU A 475 19.15 2.34 -20.19
C LEU A 475 18.63 0.96 -19.79
N LEU A 476 19.36 0.33 -18.88
CA LEU A 476 19.03 -0.93 -18.25
C LEU A 476 18.33 -0.67 -16.91
N SER A 477 17.10 -1.14 -16.77
CA SER A 477 16.22 -0.88 -15.63
C SER A 477 15.03 -1.83 -15.61
N TYR A 478 14.52 -2.18 -14.42
CA TYR A 478 13.38 -3.10 -14.24
C TYR A 478 13.54 -4.44 -14.98
N ASP A 479 14.63 -5.17 -14.75
CA ASP A 479 14.87 -6.46 -15.42
C ASP A 479 13.64 -7.39 -15.34
N GLN A 480 13.07 -7.69 -16.50
CA GLN A 480 11.96 -8.62 -16.69
C GLN A 480 12.44 -10.07 -16.94
N GLY A 481 13.72 -10.34 -16.69
CA GLY A 481 14.39 -11.62 -16.94
C GLY A 481 15.10 -11.71 -18.29
N TYR A 482 15.28 -10.59 -18.99
CA TYR A 482 15.92 -10.53 -20.30
C TYR A 482 16.94 -9.38 -20.43
N GLU A 483 17.16 -8.58 -19.39
CA GLU A 483 18.10 -7.46 -19.42
C GLU A 483 19.52 -7.92 -19.77
N GLU A 484 19.93 -9.10 -19.27
CA GLU A 484 21.23 -9.68 -19.58
C GLU A 484 21.37 -10.04 -21.06
N ASP A 485 20.31 -10.54 -21.72
CA ASP A 485 20.35 -10.85 -23.15
C ASP A 485 20.55 -9.59 -24.00
N VAL A 486 19.85 -8.50 -23.62
CA VAL A 486 20.01 -7.18 -24.23
C VAL A 486 21.43 -6.65 -24.02
N PHE A 487 21.92 -6.69 -22.78
CA PHE A 487 23.27 -6.24 -22.44
C PHE A 487 24.35 -6.99 -23.25
N GLN A 488 24.28 -8.32 -23.26
CA GLN A 488 25.21 -9.18 -24.00
C GLN A 488 25.17 -8.92 -25.50
N HIS A 489 23.99 -8.66 -26.06
CA HIS A 489 23.86 -8.32 -27.47
C HIS A 489 24.59 -7.01 -27.81
N PHE A 490 24.37 -5.94 -27.06
CA PHE A 490 25.05 -4.67 -27.30
C PHE A 490 26.57 -4.78 -27.08
N GLN A 491 26.99 -5.49 -26.03
CA GLN A 491 28.40 -5.68 -25.71
C GLN A 491 29.18 -6.44 -26.79
N ARG A 492 28.54 -7.36 -27.51
CA ARG A 492 29.18 -8.15 -28.59
C ARG A 492 29.26 -7.40 -29.91
N ASN A 493 28.31 -6.52 -30.18
CA ASN A 493 28.13 -5.91 -31.51
C ASN A 493 28.62 -4.46 -31.59
N PHE A 494 28.75 -3.74 -30.47
CA PHE A 494 29.11 -2.33 -30.47
C PHE A 494 30.22 -1.97 -29.48
N GLU A 495 30.95 -0.89 -29.76
CA GLU A 495 32.01 -0.38 -28.87
C GLU A 495 31.38 0.43 -27.73
N GLN A 496 31.52 -0.04 -26.49
CA GLN A 496 31.08 0.71 -25.31
C GLN A 496 32.04 1.86 -25.02
N THR A 497 31.53 3.10 -25.02
CA THR A 497 32.33 4.31 -24.79
C THR A 497 32.17 4.90 -23.39
N ALA A 498 31.05 4.64 -22.72
CA ALA A 498 30.82 5.09 -21.34
C ALA A 498 29.85 4.17 -20.58
N VAL A 499 29.91 4.23 -19.26
CA VAL A 499 28.94 3.61 -18.35
C VAL A 499 28.71 4.54 -17.16
N HIS A 500 27.44 4.69 -16.80
CA HIS A 500 27.00 5.39 -15.62
C HIS A 500 26.00 4.51 -14.85
N GLU A 501 26.03 4.57 -13.54
CA GLU A 501 25.09 3.85 -12.68
C GLU A 501 24.41 4.87 -11.76
N PRO A 502 23.33 5.54 -12.23
CA PRO A 502 22.64 6.57 -11.45
C PRO A 502 22.12 6.06 -10.10
N SER A 503 21.70 4.81 -10.03
CA SER A 503 21.22 4.15 -8.81
C SER A 503 21.34 2.63 -8.93
N PRO A 504 21.26 1.88 -7.81
CA PRO A 504 21.24 0.42 -7.86
C PRO A 504 20.15 -0.12 -8.81
N GLY A 505 20.52 -1.01 -9.72
CA GLY A 505 19.58 -1.58 -10.70
C GLY A 505 19.23 -0.66 -11.89
N LEU A 506 19.83 0.53 -11.98
CA LEU A 506 19.67 1.47 -13.09
C LEU A 506 21.05 1.75 -13.71
N ARG A 507 21.30 1.22 -14.92
CA ARG A 507 22.59 1.40 -15.62
C ARG A 507 22.37 2.09 -16.96
N LEU A 508 23.11 3.17 -17.21
CA LEU A 508 23.16 3.87 -18.49
C LEU A 508 24.47 3.52 -19.20
N LEU A 509 24.37 2.83 -20.32
CA LEU A 509 25.49 2.41 -21.15
C LEU A 509 25.48 3.21 -22.45
N VAL A 510 26.65 3.68 -22.88
CA VAL A 510 26.78 4.42 -24.15
C VAL A 510 27.59 3.58 -25.12
N TYR A 511 27.02 3.29 -26.28
CA TYR A 511 27.64 2.51 -27.34
C TYR A 511 27.80 3.36 -28.60
N ARG A 512 28.95 3.25 -29.26
CA ARG A 512 29.16 3.78 -30.61
C ARG A 512 28.60 2.78 -31.62
N VAL A 513 27.67 3.23 -32.46
CA VAL A 513 26.99 2.39 -33.47
C VAL A 513 27.18 2.89 -34.90
N GLY A 514 27.49 4.18 -35.08
CA GLY A 514 27.78 4.75 -36.40
C GLY A 514 29.27 4.64 -36.79
N TYR A 515 29.52 4.29 -38.05
CA TYR A 515 30.85 4.41 -38.68
C TYR A 515 31.09 5.87 -39.08
N SER A 516 31.60 6.71 -38.16
CA SER A 516 32.38 7.86 -38.64
C SER A 516 33.75 7.32 -39.03
N GLU A 517 34.03 7.23 -40.33
CA GLU A 517 35.41 7.12 -40.82
C GLU A 517 36.23 8.20 -40.10
N LEU A 518 37.26 7.80 -39.36
CA LEU A 518 38.42 8.68 -39.24
C LEU A 518 38.82 8.97 -40.68
N LEU A 519 38.69 10.21 -41.14
CA LEU A 519 39.46 10.64 -42.31
C LEU A 519 40.88 10.13 -42.04
N PRO A 520 41.44 9.21 -42.85
CA PRO A 520 42.85 8.91 -42.72
C PRO A 520 43.55 10.25 -42.80
N ALA A 521 44.56 10.45 -41.95
CA ALA A 521 45.44 11.61 -42.04
C ALA A 521 46.13 11.57 -43.41
N GLY A 522 45.42 12.03 -44.44
CA GLY A 522 45.88 12.21 -45.79
C GLY A 522 46.64 13.52 -45.80
N GLU A 523 47.97 13.37 -45.78
CA GLU A 523 48.90 14.17 -46.57
C GLU A 523 48.50 15.66 -46.73
N LEU A 524 48.84 16.46 -45.72
CA LEU A 524 49.25 17.84 -45.98
C LEU A 524 50.70 17.83 -46.49
N ASP A 525 50.90 17.21 -47.65
CA ASP A 525 52.06 17.47 -48.48
C ASP A 525 51.64 18.45 -49.58
N GLY A 526 52.22 19.66 -49.52
CA GLY A 526 52.48 20.48 -50.70
C GLY A 526 51.33 21.27 -51.30
N VAL A 527 51.17 22.53 -50.85
CA VAL A 527 51.14 23.66 -51.80
C VAL A 527 51.98 24.79 -51.18
N GLY A 528 53.25 24.84 -51.58
CA GLY A 528 53.95 26.11 -51.71
C GLY A 528 53.71 26.63 -53.12
N ASP A 529 53.21 27.86 -53.21
CA ASP A 529 53.73 28.94 -54.05
C ASP A 529 53.20 30.27 -53.50
#